data_AF-A0A511YJ46-F1
#
_entry.id   AF-A0A511YJ46-F1
#
_cell.length_a   1.000
_cell.length_b   1.000
_cell.length_c   1.000
_cell.angle_alpha   90.00
_cell.angle_beta   90.00
_cell.angle_gamma   90.00
#
_symmetry.space_group_name_H-M   'P 1'
#
loop_
_entity.id
_entity.type
_entity.pdbx_description
1 polymer ?
#
loop_
_entity_poly.entity_id
_entity_poly.type
_entity_poly.pdbx_seq_one_letter_code
_entity_poly.pdbx_strand_id
1 'polypeptide(L)'
;MSSVNLIAFGTFGNPNGFTQTFFAGNPLSVKTFDIRGSIRVYPDSKLYSIRKEYKDGSPMVAYAVYTYAKEPSSAREGSFIGSAILFIDEIAEENITIRCLNEFHENLTGKNVENDTLSVNHSDNFLVSKLSDFDKIRFNLKKIDTLDSAEITNKQLMVYCETHPSALQPMFKRSLDLLNVYDTIYFTSSNKIAEWVHQKNIFQFVQKDGFENEIRKLSEDRKRKILETIADFEKEKSRLGDTERQVCEDIKGKIEKNKEQHAANAEKITESEKNLTKISEVYRTFSRKIDELVNQLKTADSSALNSIRQAYKENKNVFTENIRDLKVPDLATVSEPRLSQRPEPFKQSGPYLQSYPSERRERTDRPDTFKMATFVLSLLLAAAIAGLVWLYLYPEKKVVQVYSTQQDDNNTPQQEPIVEKQTVDTIPALQAKSNGDIETQIKNEIDAKSK
;
A
#
# COMPACT_ATOMS: atom_id res chain seq x y z
N MET A 1 9.15 1.07 22.15
CA MET A 1 9.77 2.26 21.52
C MET A 1 9.00 3.49 21.98
N SER A 2 9.63 4.66 22.14
CA SER A 2 8.88 5.87 22.51
C SER A 2 8.00 6.27 21.32
N SER A 3 6.67 6.31 21.50
CA SER A 3 5.72 6.77 20.46
C SER A 3 5.71 8.29 20.30
N VAL A 4 6.48 9.02 21.12
CA VAL A 4 6.56 10.48 21.12
C VAL A 4 8.01 10.94 21.15
N ASN A 5 8.34 11.92 20.32
CA ASN A 5 9.66 12.55 20.25
C ASN A 5 9.56 14.07 20.34
N LEU A 6 10.55 14.69 20.99
CA LEU A 6 10.74 16.14 20.99
C LEU A 6 11.93 16.49 20.10
N ILE A 7 11.72 17.39 19.15
CA ILE A 7 12.72 17.77 18.15
C ILE A 7 12.88 19.28 18.19
N ALA A 8 14.10 19.78 18.29
CA ALA A 8 14.41 21.19 18.08
C ALA A 8 15.27 21.33 16.83
N PHE A 9 15.09 22.44 16.11
CA PHE A 9 15.76 22.67 14.84
C PHE A 9 15.96 24.16 14.58
N GLY A 10 16.87 24.47 13.68
CA GLY A 10 17.15 25.86 13.31
C GLY A 10 18.06 25.97 12.09
N THR A 11 18.21 27.20 11.62
CA THR A 11 19.13 27.58 10.55
C THR A 11 20.33 28.32 11.13
N PHE A 12 21.55 27.90 10.81
CA PHE A 12 22.79 28.36 11.44
C PHE A 12 23.82 28.94 10.47
N GLY A 13 23.48 29.11 9.19
CA GLY A 13 24.38 29.63 8.18
C GLY A 13 25.52 28.67 7.83
N ASN A 14 26.44 29.08 6.96
CA ASN A 14 27.56 28.22 6.57
C ASN A 14 28.59 28.07 7.71
N PRO A 15 29.16 26.85 7.91
CA PRO A 15 28.96 25.63 7.11
C PRO A 15 27.77 24.75 7.55
N ASN A 16 27.10 25.07 8.65
CA ASN A 16 26.17 24.16 9.33
C ASN A 16 24.79 24.05 8.66
N GLY A 17 24.32 25.10 7.99
CA GLY A 17 23.02 25.13 7.31
C GLY A 17 21.83 24.90 8.25
N PHE A 18 20.88 24.07 7.83
CA PHE A 18 19.76 23.65 8.65
C PHE A 18 20.11 22.37 9.41
N THR A 19 19.86 22.34 10.73
CA THR A 19 20.07 21.14 11.55
C THR A 19 18.88 20.89 12.48
N GLN A 20 18.66 19.63 12.84
CA GLN A 20 17.62 19.22 13.77
C GLN A 20 18.13 18.14 14.73
N THR A 21 17.71 18.21 16.00
CA THR A 21 18.14 17.29 17.06
C THR A 21 16.95 16.77 17.86
N PHE A 22 16.99 15.48 18.19
CA PHE A 22 16.01 14.83 19.08
C PHE A 22 16.42 15.05 20.54
N PHE A 23 15.60 15.76 21.31
CA PHE A 23 15.81 16.02 22.75
C PHE A 23 15.11 14.99 23.64
N ALA A 24 14.10 14.31 23.13
CA ALA A 24 13.43 13.21 23.80
C ALA A 24 12.91 12.19 22.79
N GLY A 25 12.83 10.94 23.23
CA GLY A 25 12.40 9.81 22.40
C GLY A 25 13.56 9.15 21.66
N ASN A 26 13.23 8.39 20.61
CA ASN A 26 14.21 7.64 19.83
C ASN A 26 14.51 8.40 18.53
N PRO A 27 15.79 8.68 18.21
CA PRO A 27 16.15 9.28 16.95
C PRO A 27 15.67 8.43 15.77
N LEU A 28 14.99 9.08 14.83
CA LEU A 28 14.46 8.45 13.62
C LEU A 28 14.83 9.30 12.42
N SER A 29 15.15 8.65 11.30
CA SER A 29 15.30 9.36 10.02
C SER A 29 13.92 9.81 9.52
N VAL A 30 13.50 11.01 9.91
CA VAL A 30 12.27 11.69 9.46
C VAL A 30 12.61 12.84 8.52
N LYS A 31 11.64 13.32 7.74
CA LYS A 31 11.84 14.46 6.85
C LYS A 31 12.28 15.69 7.64
N THR A 32 13.18 16.48 7.07
CA THR A 32 13.66 17.69 7.71
C THR A 32 12.51 18.67 7.99
N PHE A 33 12.55 19.40 9.10
CA PHE A 33 11.64 20.53 9.36
C PHE A 33 12.04 21.81 8.62
N ASP A 34 13.02 21.74 7.72
CA ASP A 34 13.44 22.86 6.90
C ASP A 34 12.32 23.31 5.94
N ILE A 35 11.92 24.59 6.05
CA ILE A 35 10.96 25.24 5.15
C ILE A 35 11.62 25.78 3.86
N ARG A 36 12.95 25.64 3.70
CA ARG A 36 13.74 25.89 2.48
C ARG A 36 13.48 27.23 1.78
N GLY A 37 13.12 28.26 2.54
CA GLY A 37 12.77 29.58 2.01
C GLY A 37 11.41 29.66 1.30
N SER A 38 10.64 28.57 1.27
CA SER A 38 9.27 28.55 0.75
C SER A 38 8.34 29.40 1.63
N ILE A 39 8.64 29.49 2.93
CA ILE A 39 8.01 30.40 3.88
C ILE A 39 9.11 31.23 4.52
N ARG A 40 8.90 32.55 4.61
CA ARG A 40 9.78 33.46 5.33
C ARG A 40 9.13 33.78 6.68
N VAL A 41 9.83 33.49 7.78
CA VAL A 41 9.40 33.84 9.14
C VAL A 41 9.95 35.24 9.49
N TYR A 42 9.14 36.07 10.16
CA TYR A 42 9.47 37.45 10.51
C TYR A 42 9.57 37.64 12.03
N PRO A 43 10.25 38.71 12.51
CA PRO A 43 10.20 39.08 13.93
C PRO A 43 8.76 39.17 14.46
N ASP A 44 8.57 38.81 15.72
CA ASP A 44 7.27 38.79 16.42
C ASP A 44 6.17 37.95 15.75
N SER A 45 6.54 37.02 14.86
CA SER A 45 5.59 36.13 14.18
C SER A 45 5.79 34.68 14.57
N LYS A 46 4.68 33.94 14.58
CA LYS A 46 4.66 32.49 14.75
C LYS A 46 4.08 31.83 13.51
N LEU A 47 4.71 30.74 13.11
CA LEU A 47 4.21 29.81 12.13
C LEU A 47 4.01 28.49 12.84
N TYR A 48 2.81 27.92 12.77
CA TYR A 48 2.53 26.57 13.25
C TYR A 48 2.40 25.63 12.06
N SER A 49 2.69 24.35 12.25
CA SER A 49 2.39 23.35 11.23
C SER A 49 1.95 22.03 11.85
N ILE A 50 1.11 21.30 11.12
CA ILE A 50 0.84 19.89 11.33
C ILE A 50 1.21 19.14 10.05
N ARG A 51 1.96 18.05 10.19
CA ARG A 51 2.51 17.28 9.07
C ARG A 51 2.26 15.80 9.29
N LYS A 52 1.83 15.09 8.24
CA LYS A 52 1.87 13.62 8.22
C LYS A 52 3.13 13.12 7.56
N GLU A 53 3.63 12.00 8.06
CA GLU A 53 4.64 11.17 7.42
C GLU A 53 4.23 9.70 7.56
N TYR A 54 4.74 8.86 6.68
CA TYR A 54 4.56 7.42 6.79
C TYR A 54 5.92 6.76 6.59
N LYS A 55 6.34 5.95 7.57
CA LYS A 55 7.64 5.31 7.53
C LYS A 55 7.59 3.94 8.19
N ASP A 56 8.18 2.96 7.52
CA ASP A 56 8.32 1.58 8.02
C ASP A 56 6.99 0.95 8.48
N GLY A 57 5.87 1.32 7.84
CA GLY A 57 4.53 0.83 8.19
C GLY A 57 3.81 1.63 9.29
N SER A 58 4.48 2.61 9.91
CA SER A 58 3.92 3.43 10.98
C SER A 58 3.51 4.82 10.49
N PRO A 59 2.25 5.25 10.68
CA PRO A 59 1.86 6.64 10.50
C PRO A 59 2.52 7.51 11.56
N MET A 60 2.96 8.69 11.14
CA MET A 60 3.58 9.68 12.00
C MET A 60 2.90 11.03 11.80
N VAL A 61 2.67 11.75 12.90
CA VAL A 61 2.13 13.12 12.87
C VAL A 61 3.05 14.03 13.64
N ALA A 62 3.53 15.08 13.00
CA ALA A 62 4.38 16.09 13.63
C ALA A 62 3.62 17.41 13.76
N TYR A 63 3.60 17.96 14.96
CA TYR A 63 3.21 19.34 15.22
C TYR A 63 4.46 20.16 15.42
N ALA A 64 4.59 21.28 14.72
CA ALA A 64 5.76 22.14 14.84
C ALA A 64 5.38 23.62 14.96
N VAL A 65 6.28 24.39 15.54
CA VAL A 65 6.21 25.84 15.61
C VAL A 65 7.57 26.43 15.21
N TYR A 66 7.52 27.53 14.47
CA TYR A 66 8.67 28.26 13.95
C TYR A 66 8.55 29.73 14.38
N THR A 67 9.65 30.29 14.85
CA THR A 67 9.81 31.72 15.13
C THR A 67 11.08 32.24 14.49
N TYR A 68 11.13 33.56 14.30
CA TYR A 68 12.30 34.20 13.73
C TYR A 68 13.48 34.12 14.69
N ALA A 69 14.64 33.74 14.15
CA ALA A 69 15.91 33.82 14.84
C ALA A 69 17.02 33.94 13.79
N LYS A 70 17.80 35.00 13.89
CA LYS A 70 18.91 35.32 13.02
C LYS A 70 20.11 34.45 13.34
N GLU A 71 20.82 34.04 12.29
CA GLU A 71 22.12 33.40 12.42
C GLU A 71 23.15 34.42 12.95
N PRO A 72 24.07 34.04 13.86
CA PRO A 72 25.00 34.97 14.51
C PRO A 72 25.86 35.79 13.52
N SER A 73 26.27 35.17 12.42
CA SER A 73 27.26 35.70 11.48
C SER A 73 26.67 36.12 10.13
N SER A 74 25.34 36.07 9.97
CA SER A 74 24.69 36.20 8.67
C SER A 74 23.77 37.41 8.60
N ALA A 75 23.85 38.17 7.52
CA ALA A 75 22.82 39.16 7.18
C ALA A 75 21.62 38.52 6.46
N ARG A 76 21.61 37.20 6.28
CA ARG A 76 20.56 36.48 5.55
C ARG A 76 19.25 36.51 6.32
N GLU A 77 18.26 37.16 5.71
CA GLU A 77 16.88 37.17 6.18
C GLU A 77 16.18 35.82 5.95
N GLY A 78 15.22 35.49 6.82
CA GLY A 78 14.42 34.26 6.73
C GLY A 78 14.97 33.08 7.55
N SER A 79 15.96 33.34 8.41
CA SER A 79 16.46 32.40 9.41
C SER A 79 15.43 32.19 10.53
N PHE A 80 15.38 30.98 11.08
CA PHE A 80 14.38 30.60 12.08
C PHE A 80 14.92 29.58 13.08
N ILE A 81 14.23 29.52 14.21
CA ILE A 81 14.33 28.45 15.21
C ILE A 81 12.95 27.80 15.35
N GLY A 82 12.92 26.51 15.63
CA GLY A 82 11.67 25.80 15.79
C GLY A 82 11.73 24.58 16.67
N SER A 83 10.53 24.15 17.06
CA SER A 83 10.29 23.02 17.93
C SER A 83 9.21 22.14 17.32
N ALA A 84 9.32 20.83 17.47
CA ALA A 84 8.31 19.89 17.05
C ALA A 84 8.08 18.77 18.07
N ILE A 85 6.83 18.31 18.13
CA ILE A 85 6.42 17.07 18.77
C ILE A 85 6.05 16.10 17.65
N LEU A 86 6.76 14.98 17.58
CA LEU A 86 6.53 13.92 16.60
C LEU A 86 5.89 12.71 17.30
N PHE A 87 4.70 12.35 16.83
CA PHE A 87 3.90 11.21 17.24
C PHE A 87 4.07 10.06 16.25
N ILE A 88 4.12 8.82 16.74
CA ILE A 88 4.25 7.59 15.95
C ILE A 88 3.16 6.62 16.39
N ASP A 89 2.35 6.16 15.44
CA ASP A 89 1.18 5.27 15.62
C ASP A 89 0.05 5.82 16.52
N GLU A 90 0.38 6.66 17.48
CA GLU A 90 -0.51 7.23 18.49
C GLU A 90 -0.32 8.73 18.60
N ILE A 91 -1.40 9.46 18.90
CA ILE A 91 -1.44 10.91 19.02
C ILE A 91 -2.13 11.34 20.32
N ALA A 92 -1.72 12.48 20.89
CA ALA A 92 -2.40 13.07 22.04
C ALA A 92 -3.40 14.15 21.63
N GLU A 93 -4.34 14.45 22.54
CA GLU A 93 -5.33 15.52 22.33
C GLU A 93 -4.66 16.89 22.06
N GLU A 94 -5.26 17.68 21.17
CA GLU A 94 -4.64 18.90 20.65
C GLU A 94 -4.39 19.96 21.72
N ASN A 95 -5.20 20.02 22.77
CA ASN A 95 -4.99 20.92 23.90
C ASN A 95 -3.68 20.63 24.66
N ILE A 96 -3.37 19.35 24.91
CA ILE A 96 -2.15 18.91 25.60
C ILE A 96 -0.96 19.11 24.66
N THR A 97 -1.11 18.71 23.39
CA THR A 97 -0.08 18.86 22.36
C THR A 97 0.31 20.32 22.16
N ILE A 98 -0.65 21.24 21.99
CA ILE A 98 -0.38 22.68 21.81
C ILE A 98 0.32 23.26 23.05
N ARG A 99 -0.15 22.91 24.25
CA ARG A 99 0.44 23.41 25.50
C ARG A 99 1.89 22.97 25.63
N CYS A 100 2.16 21.69 25.43
CA CYS A 100 3.52 21.16 25.50
C CYS A 100 4.43 21.71 24.39
N LEU A 101 3.91 21.87 23.17
CA LEU A 101 4.65 22.44 22.05
C LEU A 101 5.05 23.90 22.32
N ASN A 102 4.12 24.70 22.84
CA ASN A 102 4.40 26.09 23.18
C ASN A 102 5.38 26.20 24.36
N GLU A 103 5.19 25.41 25.42
CA GLU A 103 6.13 25.36 26.55
C GLU A 103 7.55 24.98 26.09
N PHE A 104 7.65 23.94 25.25
CA PHE A 104 8.92 23.51 24.69
C PHE A 104 9.56 24.62 23.85
N HIS A 105 8.78 25.27 23.00
CA HIS A 105 9.29 26.32 22.14
C HIS A 105 9.71 27.57 22.90
N GLU A 106 8.92 28.02 23.88
CA GLU A 106 9.25 29.15 24.75
C GLU A 106 10.52 28.88 25.55
N ASN A 107 10.70 27.64 26.03
CA ASN A 107 11.92 27.25 26.71
C ASN A 107 13.14 27.24 25.77
N LEU A 108 12.97 26.72 24.56
CA LEU A 108 14.00 26.70 23.54
C LEU A 108 14.43 28.12 23.16
N THR A 109 13.50 29.00 22.83
CA THR A 109 13.82 30.37 22.42
C THR A 109 14.41 31.17 23.56
N GLY A 110 13.85 31.08 24.77
CA GLY A 110 14.29 31.87 25.93
C GLY A 110 15.71 31.56 26.41
N LYS A 111 16.28 30.42 26.02
CA LYS A 111 17.66 30.02 26.37
C LYS A 111 18.66 30.14 25.23
N ASN A 112 18.18 30.16 23.98
CA ASN A 112 19.03 30.03 22.81
C ASN A 112 18.93 31.21 21.83
N VAL A 113 18.10 32.22 22.15
CA VAL A 113 17.92 33.42 21.33
C VAL A 113 18.13 34.66 22.20
N GLU A 114 19.01 35.55 21.77
CA GLU A 114 19.27 36.85 22.39
C GLU A 114 19.22 37.93 21.31
N ASN A 115 18.38 38.96 21.49
CA ASN A 115 18.15 40.03 20.51
C ASN A 115 17.87 39.48 19.09
N ASP A 116 16.91 38.56 19.01
CA ASP A 116 16.55 37.81 17.81
C ASP A 116 17.70 37.05 17.14
N THR A 117 18.81 36.80 17.84
CA THR A 117 19.99 36.12 17.29
C THR A 117 20.25 34.82 18.05
N LEU A 118 20.50 33.73 17.32
CA LEU A 118 20.86 32.45 17.92
C LEU A 118 22.16 32.58 18.72
N SER A 119 22.19 32.05 19.95
CA SER A 119 23.41 32.04 20.77
C SER A 119 24.34 30.86 20.47
N VAL A 120 23.85 29.88 19.70
CA VAL A 120 24.57 28.66 19.32
C VAL A 120 24.60 28.48 17.81
N ASN A 121 25.52 27.65 17.33
CA ASN A 121 25.76 27.43 15.90
C ASN A 121 25.27 26.06 15.37
N HIS A 122 24.67 25.21 16.22
CA HIS A 122 24.14 23.91 15.83
C HIS A 122 23.02 23.47 16.78
N SER A 123 22.07 22.65 16.32
CA SER A 123 20.87 22.28 17.09
C SER A 123 21.11 21.32 18.25
N ASP A 124 22.22 20.57 18.25
CA ASP A 124 22.63 19.72 19.38
C ASP A 124 23.15 20.53 20.58
N ASN A 125 23.60 21.75 20.33
CA ASN A 125 24.04 22.70 21.34
C ASN A 125 22.88 23.49 21.96
N PHE A 126 21.63 23.27 21.51
CA PHE A 126 20.48 23.94 22.12
C PHE A 126 20.29 23.50 23.57
N LEU A 127 20.06 24.49 24.44
CA LEU A 127 19.73 24.27 25.84
C LEU A 127 18.21 24.15 26.00
N VAL A 128 17.76 22.98 26.47
CA VAL A 128 16.33 22.67 26.69
C VAL A 128 16.15 22.18 28.13
N SER A 129 15.15 22.72 28.84
CA SER A 129 14.74 22.25 30.17
C SER A 129 13.82 21.04 30.09
N LYS A 130 13.69 20.33 31.20
CA LYS A 130 12.58 19.39 31.38
C LYS A 130 11.24 20.13 31.29
N LEU A 131 10.34 19.63 30.45
CA LEU A 131 8.98 20.16 30.30
C LEU A 131 8.07 19.63 31.41
N SER A 132 7.23 20.49 31.96
CA SER A 132 6.31 20.15 33.05
C SER A 132 5.23 19.15 32.63
N ASP A 133 4.75 19.27 31.39
CA ASP A 133 3.59 18.52 30.91
C ASP A 133 3.91 17.41 29.92
N PHE A 134 5.18 17.15 29.62
CA PHE A 134 5.56 16.10 28.67
C PHE A 134 5.14 14.70 29.14
N ASP A 135 5.20 14.44 30.44
CA ASP A 135 4.75 13.16 31.00
C ASP A 135 3.23 12.97 30.77
N LYS A 136 2.43 14.05 30.74
CA LYS A 136 0.99 14.00 30.50
C LYS A 136 0.62 13.56 29.09
N ILE A 137 1.47 13.84 28.09
CA ILE A 137 1.25 13.39 26.72
C ILE A 137 1.13 11.87 26.68
N ARG A 138 2.05 11.16 27.36
CA ARG A 138 2.12 9.70 27.34
C ARG A 138 0.88 9.02 27.92
N PHE A 139 0.20 9.66 28.87
CA PHE A 139 -1.03 9.15 29.47
C PHE A 139 -2.30 9.41 28.62
N ASN A 140 -2.20 10.22 27.56
CA ASN A 140 -3.34 10.64 26.75
C ASN A 140 -3.19 10.26 25.27
N LEU A 141 -2.37 9.25 24.98
CA LEU A 141 -2.16 8.73 23.64
C LEU A 141 -3.35 7.89 23.17
N LYS A 142 -3.77 8.12 21.93
CA LYS A 142 -4.82 7.38 21.22
C LYS A 142 -4.30 6.97 19.86
N LYS A 143 -4.72 5.82 19.34
CA LYS A 143 -4.32 5.37 18.01
C LYS A 143 -4.73 6.38 16.94
N ILE A 144 -3.88 6.50 15.92
CA ILE A 144 -4.18 7.31 14.75
C ILE A 144 -5.09 6.50 13.82
N ASP A 145 -6.40 6.69 13.98
CA ASP A 145 -7.41 5.96 13.18
C ASP A 145 -7.86 6.73 11.92
N THR A 146 -7.51 8.02 11.81
CA THR A 146 -8.05 8.92 10.79
C THR A 146 -7.18 9.07 9.53
N LEU A 147 -5.97 8.52 9.52
CA LEU A 147 -5.04 8.62 8.40
C LEU A 147 -5.15 7.37 7.52
N ASP A 148 -5.92 7.50 6.43
CA ASP A 148 -6.33 6.38 5.57
C ASP A 148 -5.27 5.94 4.55
N SER A 149 -4.13 6.63 4.43
CA SER A 149 -3.18 6.35 3.35
C SER A 149 -1.71 6.67 3.68
N ALA A 150 -0.84 5.71 3.37
CA ALA A 150 0.61 5.88 3.25
C ALA A 150 1.00 6.78 2.06
N GLU A 151 0.03 7.22 1.26
CA GLU A 151 0.25 8.04 0.08
C GLU A 151 0.65 9.48 0.48
N ILE A 152 1.90 9.83 0.13
CA ILE A 152 2.50 11.15 0.29
C ILE A 152 2.16 11.96 -0.97
N THR A 153 1.32 12.98 -0.84
CA THR A 153 0.80 13.76 -1.99
C THR A 153 1.70 14.94 -2.38
N ASN A 154 2.66 15.28 -1.52
CA ASN A 154 3.46 16.51 -1.47
C ASN A 154 2.64 17.81 -1.47
N LYS A 155 1.32 17.75 -1.26
CA LYS A 155 0.45 18.92 -1.21
C LYS A 155 0.61 19.64 0.13
N GLN A 156 0.68 20.96 0.07
CA GLN A 156 0.86 21.80 1.25
C GLN A 156 -0.18 22.93 1.23
N LEU A 157 -0.75 23.20 2.41
CA LEU A 157 -1.77 24.21 2.63
C LEU A 157 -1.24 25.28 3.59
N MET A 158 -1.42 26.55 3.28
CA MET A 158 -1.19 27.68 4.17
C MET A 158 -2.55 28.27 4.58
N VAL A 159 -2.78 28.38 5.88
CA VAL A 159 -4.00 28.91 6.49
C VAL A 159 -3.66 30.20 7.22
N TYR A 160 -4.24 31.30 6.76
CA TYR A 160 -4.20 32.57 7.48
C TYR A 160 -5.34 32.64 8.50
N CYS A 161 -5.00 32.53 9.79
CA CYS A 161 -5.95 32.51 10.90
C CYS A 161 -5.32 32.93 12.23
N GLU A 162 -6.14 33.08 13.26
CA GLU A 162 -5.67 33.25 14.64
C GLU A 162 -4.91 32.00 15.11
N THR A 163 -3.76 32.22 15.77
CA THR A 163 -2.87 31.14 16.23
C THR A 163 -2.74 31.07 17.76
N HIS A 164 -3.60 31.76 18.51
CA HIS A 164 -3.63 31.58 19.95
C HIS A 164 -4.17 30.18 20.31
N PRO A 165 -3.79 29.58 21.46
CA PRO A 165 -4.06 28.17 21.74
C PRO A 165 -5.52 27.72 21.58
N SER A 166 -6.49 28.54 22.04
CA SER A 166 -7.92 28.23 21.94
C SER A 166 -8.49 28.27 20.51
N ALA A 167 -7.90 29.07 19.60
CA ALA A 167 -8.28 29.06 18.19
C ALA A 167 -7.54 27.97 17.40
N LEU A 168 -6.29 27.69 17.77
CA LEU A 168 -5.47 26.68 17.09
C LEU A 168 -5.93 25.25 17.39
N GLN A 169 -6.45 24.99 18.58
CA GLN A 169 -6.95 23.67 18.99
C GLN A 169 -8.00 23.09 18.01
N PRO A 170 -9.13 23.77 17.71
CA PRO A 170 -10.10 23.24 16.76
C PRO A 170 -9.53 23.15 15.34
N MET A 171 -8.60 24.02 14.95
CA MET A 171 -7.93 23.95 13.65
C MET A 171 -7.09 22.70 13.52
N PHE A 172 -6.21 22.41 14.49
CA PHE A 172 -5.41 21.19 14.51
C PHE A 172 -6.26 19.93 14.54
N LYS A 173 -7.35 19.92 15.33
CA LYS A 173 -8.25 18.78 15.39
C LYS A 173 -8.87 18.46 14.03
N ARG A 174 -9.37 19.49 13.33
CA ARG A 174 -9.93 19.36 11.98
C ARG A 174 -8.86 19.06 10.92
N SER A 175 -7.63 19.48 11.16
CA SER A 175 -6.52 19.26 10.23
C SER A 175 -6.13 17.80 10.10
N LEU A 176 -6.30 16.99 11.15
CA LEU A 176 -6.05 15.55 11.08
C LEU A 176 -6.82 14.88 9.93
N ASP A 177 -8.07 15.27 9.71
CA ASP A 177 -8.86 14.81 8.58
C ASP A 177 -8.28 15.29 7.23
N LEU A 178 -7.88 16.56 7.16
CA LEU A 178 -7.28 17.15 5.96
C LEU A 178 -5.89 16.60 5.64
N LEU A 179 -5.21 15.96 6.59
CA LEU A 179 -3.96 15.27 6.31
C LEU A 179 -4.16 14.11 5.32
N ASN A 180 -5.38 13.62 5.10
CA ASN A 180 -5.65 12.68 3.99
C ASN A 180 -5.52 13.32 2.60
N VAL A 181 -5.54 14.66 2.52
CA VAL A 181 -5.43 15.42 1.26
C VAL A 181 -4.08 16.13 1.16
N TYR A 182 -3.62 16.74 2.25
CA TYR A 182 -2.39 17.52 2.33
C TYR A 182 -1.37 16.81 3.22
N ASP A 183 -0.10 16.86 2.85
CA ASP A 183 0.96 16.29 3.69
C ASP A 183 1.37 17.23 4.82
N THR A 184 1.26 18.54 4.60
CA THR A 184 1.58 19.55 5.62
C THR A 184 0.63 20.73 5.52
N ILE A 185 0.13 21.16 6.67
CA ILE A 185 -0.74 22.32 6.79
C ILE A 185 -0.07 23.31 7.74
N TYR A 186 0.14 24.52 7.25
CA TYR A 186 0.75 25.63 7.96
C TYR A 186 -0.32 26.63 8.43
N PHE A 187 -0.13 27.21 9.61
CA PHE A 187 -1.03 28.21 10.21
C PHE A 187 -0.23 29.43 10.64
N THR A 188 -0.71 30.61 10.27
CA THR A 188 -0.10 31.87 10.72
C THR A 188 -1.14 32.96 10.89
N SER A 189 -0.93 33.80 11.90
CA SER A 189 -1.66 35.06 12.10
C SER A 189 -0.90 36.27 11.54
N SER A 190 0.31 36.08 11.01
CA SER A 190 1.12 37.16 10.47
C SER A 190 0.74 37.47 9.03
N ASN A 191 0.26 38.69 8.81
CA ASN A 191 -0.05 39.17 7.46
C ASN A 191 1.19 39.12 6.54
N LYS A 192 2.39 39.43 7.07
CA LYS A 192 3.63 39.38 6.27
C LYS A 192 3.96 37.97 5.78
N ILE A 193 3.74 36.95 6.62
CA ILE A 193 3.93 35.55 6.21
C ILE A 193 2.89 35.16 5.15
N ALA A 194 1.63 35.53 5.39
CA ALA A 194 0.51 35.24 4.50
C ALA A 194 0.71 35.85 3.10
N GLU A 195 1.03 37.14 3.03
CA GLU A 195 1.32 37.86 1.79
C GLU A 195 2.51 37.25 1.05
N TRP A 196 3.61 36.93 1.75
CA TRP A 196 4.78 36.30 1.14
C TRP A 196 4.43 34.97 0.45
N VAL A 197 3.72 34.10 1.16
CA VAL A 197 3.32 32.79 0.62
C VAL A 197 2.35 32.94 -0.55
N HIS A 198 1.38 33.86 -0.42
CA HIS A 198 0.41 34.14 -1.46
C HIS A 198 1.09 34.65 -2.74
N GLN A 199 2.03 35.60 -2.61
CA GLN A 199 2.81 36.14 -3.73
C GLN A 199 3.69 35.08 -4.41
N LYS A 200 4.28 34.17 -3.63
CA LYS A 200 5.13 33.09 -4.14
C LYS A 200 4.34 32.02 -4.88
N ASN A 201 3.05 31.85 -4.56
CA ASN A 201 2.14 30.87 -5.17
C ASN A 201 2.68 29.42 -5.14
N ILE A 202 3.44 29.08 -4.08
CA ILE A 202 4.03 27.75 -3.90
C ILE A 202 3.05 26.81 -3.17
N PHE A 203 2.21 27.36 -2.30
CA PHE A 203 1.24 26.62 -1.51
C PHE A 203 -0.17 27.02 -1.86
N GLN A 204 -1.12 26.10 -1.68
CA GLN A 204 -2.51 26.49 -1.62
C GLN A 204 -2.68 27.43 -0.43
N PHE A 205 -3.23 28.62 -0.67
CA PHE A 205 -3.41 29.63 0.36
C PHE A 205 -4.90 29.83 0.61
N VAL A 206 -5.30 29.74 1.87
CA VAL A 206 -6.69 29.96 2.29
C VAL A 206 -6.73 30.83 3.54
N GLN A 207 -7.80 31.60 3.68
CA GLN A 207 -8.16 32.21 4.95
C GLN A 207 -8.96 31.21 5.80
N LYS A 208 -9.30 31.59 7.04
CA LYS A 208 -10.12 30.79 7.96
C LYS A 208 -11.38 30.19 7.31
N ASP A 209 -12.18 30.98 6.60
CA ASP A 209 -13.40 30.47 5.95
C ASP A 209 -13.09 29.51 4.78
N GLY A 210 -11.96 29.72 4.10
CA GLY A 210 -11.46 28.81 3.08
C GLY A 210 -11.04 27.45 3.65
N PHE A 211 -10.44 27.43 4.84
CA PHE A 211 -10.13 26.19 5.55
C PHE A 211 -11.41 25.41 5.89
N GLU A 212 -12.46 26.09 6.36
CA GLU A 212 -13.76 25.45 6.62
C GLU A 212 -14.42 24.90 5.35
N ASN A 213 -14.26 25.60 4.22
CA ASN A 213 -14.72 25.10 2.92
C ASN A 213 -13.97 23.83 2.48
N GLU A 214 -12.65 23.74 2.72
CA GLU A 214 -11.87 22.53 2.44
C GLU A 214 -12.34 21.34 3.29
N ILE A 215 -12.65 21.57 4.58
CA ILE A 215 -13.23 20.55 5.47
C ILE A 215 -14.59 20.08 4.95
N ARG A 216 -15.47 21.03 4.55
CA ARG A 216 -16.78 20.70 4.00
C ARG A 216 -16.66 19.89 2.71
N LYS A 217 -15.78 20.31 1.80
CA LYS A 217 -15.52 19.61 0.54
C LYS A 217 -15.05 18.17 0.79
N LEU A 218 -14.14 17.97 1.75
CA LEU A 218 -13.69 16.63 2.13
C LEU A 218 -14.84 15.76 2.69
N SER A 219 -15.74 16.35 3.48
CA SER A 219 -16.94 15.67 3.99
C SER A 219 -17.92 15.28 2.88
N GLU A 220 -18.16 16.19 1.92
CA GLU A 220 -19.00 15.94 0.75
C GLU A 220 -18.40 14.85 -0.16
N ASP A 221 -17.09 14.89 -0.38
CA ASP A 221 -16.37 13.86 -1.14
C ASP A 221 -16.46 12.49 -0.47
N ARG A 222 -16.30 12.42 0.86
CA ARG A 222 -16.50 11.18 1.63
C ARG A 222 -17.94 10.65 1.49
N LYS A 223 -18.95 11.51 1.64
CA LYS A 223 -20.36 11.14 1.46
C LYS A 223 -20.65 10.62 0.06
N ARG A 224 -20.14 11.28 -0.97
CA ARG A 224 -20.28 10.86 -2.37
C ARG A 224 -19.70 9.47 -2.58
N LYS A 225 -18.46 9.22 -2.13
CA LYS A 225 -17.81 7.90 -2.24
C LYS A 225 -18.60 6.80 -1.52
N ILE A 226 -19.16 7.11 -0.36
CA ILE A 226 -20.02 6.17 0.38
C ILE A 226 -21.27 5.83 -0.43
N LEU A 227 -21.96 6.84 -0.99
CA LEU A 227 -23.14 6.62 -1.82
C LEU A 227 -22.84 5.83 -3.10
N GLU A 228 -21.72 6.12 -3.76
CA GLU A 228 -21.24 5.35 -4.91
C GLU A 228 -21.00 3.88 -4.54
N THR A 229 -20.32 3.63 -3.41
CA THR A 229 -20.06 2.27 -2.92
C THR A 229 -21.35 1.53 -2.55
N ILE A 230 -22.32 2.22 -1.92
CA ILE A 230 -23.63 1.65 -1.62
C ILE A 230 -24.35 1.25 -2.91
N ALA A 231 -24.35 2.12 -3.92
CA ALA A 231 -24.99 1.83 -5.21
C ALA A 231 -24.34 0.61 -5.90
N ASP A 232 -23.01 0.49 -5.84
CA ASP A 232 -22.29 -0.66 -6.37
C ASP A 232 -22.67 -1.96 -5.64
N PHE A 233 -22.75 -1.93 -4.30
CA PHE A 233 -23.19 -3.08 -3.50
C PHE A 233 -24.64 -3.46 -3.75
N GLU A 234 -25.55 -2.50 -3.92
CA GLU A 234 -26.94 -2.77 -4.27
C GLU A 234 -27.07 -3.41 -5.65
N LYS A 235 -26.30 -2.91 -6.64
CA LYS A 235 -26.24 -3.49 -7.98
C LYS A 235 -25.69 -4.91 -7.95
N GLU A 236 -24.65 -5.16 -7.17
CA GLU A 236 -24.09 -6.50 -7.00
C GLU A 236 -25.09 -7.46 -6.34
N LYS A 237 -25.79 -7.00 -5.29
CA LYS A 237 -26.86 -7.76 -4.63
C LYS A 237 -27.98 -8.12 -5.61
N SER A 238 -28.40 -7.18 -6.46
CA SER A 238 -29.40 -7.45 -7.51
C SER A 238 -28.93 -8.52 -8.49
N ARG A 239 -27.70 -8.38 -9.01
CA ARG A 239 -27.10 -9.35 -9.93
C ARG A 239 -27.02 -10.75 -9.32
N LEU A 240 -26.68 -10.82 -8.04
CA LEU A 240 -26.63 -12.09 -7.30
C LEU A 240 -28.02 -12.73 -7.22
N GLY A 241 -29.07 -11.95 -6.92
CA GLY A 241 -30.45 -12.44 -6.91
C GLY A 241 -30.94 -12.94 -8.27
N ASP A 242 -30.57 -12.26 -9.36
CA ASP A 242 -30.91 -12.72 -10.72
C ASP A 242 -30.17 -14.01 -11.09
N THR A 243 -28.89 -14.11 -10.70
CA THR A 243 -28.08 -15.32 -10.89
C THR A 243 -28.68 -16.50 -10.11
N GLU A 244 -29.09 -16.28 -8.86
CA GLU A 244 -29.74 -17.30 -8.03
C GLU A 244 -31.02 -17.82 -8.70
N ARG A 245 -31.90 -16.91 -9.18
CA ARG A 245 -33.13 -17.28 -9.88
C ARG A 245 -32.84 -18.13 -11.12
N GLN A 246 -31.90 -17.68 -11.96
CA GLN A 246 -31.53 -18.40 -13.18
C GLN A 246 -31.03 -19.82 -12.86
N VAL A 247 -30.14 -19.95 -11.88
CA VAL A 247 -29.61 -21.26 -11.45
C VAL A 247 -30.74 -22.16 -10.92
N CYS A 248 -31.68 -21.60 -10.15
CA CYS A 248 -32.82 -22.34 -9.63
C CYS A 248 -33.76 -22.81 -10.75
N GLU A 249 -34.05 -21.97 -11.74
CA GLU A 249 -34.88 -22.32 -12.89
C GLU A 249 -34.22 -23.39 -13.76
N ASP A 250 -32.92 -23.27 -14.04
CA ASP A 250 -32.15 -24.26 -14.79
C ASP A 250 -32.15 -25.63 -14.09
N ILE A 251 -31.96 -25.65 -12.77
CA ILE A 251 -31.99 -26.88 -11.98
C ILE A 251 -33.39 -27.47 -11.96
N LYS A 252 -34.44 -26.66 -11.76
CA LYS A 252 -35.84 -27.12 -11.82
C LYS A 252 -36.17 -27.73 -13.18
N GLY A 253 -35.78 -27.08 -14.28
CA GLY A 253 -35.98 -27.60 -15.63
C GLY A 253 -35.27 -28.93 -15.86
N LYS A 254 -34.04 -29.08 -15.38
CA LYS A 254 -33.30 -30.36 -15.43
C LYS A 254 -33.97 -31.46 -14.60
N ILE A 255 -34.47 -31.14 -13.41
CA ILE A 255 -35.19 -32.09 -12.55
C ILE A 255 -36.44 -32.60 -13.27
N GLU A 256 -37.23 -31.70 -13.88
CA GLU A 256 -38.48 -32.09 -14.52
C GLU A 256 -38.24 -32.98 -15.74
N LYS A 257 -37.27 -32.63 -16.60
CA LYS A 257 -36.85 -33.47 -17.72
C LYS A 257 -36.39 -34.87 -17.26
N ASN A 258 -35.66 -34.94 -16.15
CA ASN A 258 -35.21 -36.21 -15.60
C ASN A 258 -36.38 -37.05 -15.07
N LYS A 259 -37.41 -36.44 -14.47
CA LYS A 259 -38.62 -37.16 -14.05
C LYS A 259 -39.40 -37.73 -15.23
N GLU A 260 -39.60 -36.94 -16.28
CA GLU A 260 -40.26 -37.39 -17.52
C GLU A 260 -39.52 -38.58 -18.12
N GLN A 261 -38.19 -38.49 -18.20
CA GLN A 261 -37.35 -39.58 -18.70
C GLN A 261 -37.45 -40.84 -17.84
N HIS A 262 -37.50 -40.69 -16.51
CA HIS A 262 -37.66 -41.81 -15.58
C HIS A 262 -39.03 -42.48 -15.75
N ALA A 263 -40.11 -41.71 -15.91
CA ALA A 263 -41.45 -42.23 -16.18
C ALA A 263 -41.49 -43.02 -17.50
N ALA A 264 -40.94 -42.47 -18.58
CA ALA A 264 -40.86 -43.15 -19.87
C ALA A 264 -40.02 -44.45 -19.80
N ASN A 265 -38.94 -44.45 -19.03
CA ASN A 265 -38.14 -45.66 -18.81
C ASN A 265 -38.92 -46.72 -18.01
N ALA A 266 -39.71 -46.33 -17.01
CA ALA A 266 -40.54 -47.25 -16.25
C ALA A 266 -41.59 -47.96 -17.12
N GLU A 267 -42.20 -47.24 -18.06
CA GLU A 267 -43.10 -47.83 -19.06
C GLU A 267 -42.39 -48.86 -19.94
N LYS A 268 -41.20 -48.52 -20.47
CA LYS A 268 -40.37 -49.44 -21.27
C LYS A 268 -39.93 -50.69 -20.49
N ILE A 269 -39.61 -50.56 -19.21
CA ILE A 269 -39.29 -51.69 -18.33
C ILE A 269 -40.51 -52.61 -18.20
N THR A 270 -41.69 -52.04 -17.94
CA THR A 270 -42.94 -52.80 -17.81
C THR A 270 -43.28 -53.55 -19.11
N GLU A 271 -43.07 -52.93 -20.27
CA GLU A 271 -43.23 -53.59 -21.57
C GLU A 271 -42.22 -54.72 -21.77
N SER A 272 -40.95 -54.49 -21.40
CA SER A 272 -39.89 -55.49 -21.47
C SER A 272 -40.17 -56.72 -20.61
N GLU A 273 -40.69 -56.53 -19.40
CA GLU A 273 -41.10 -57.62 -18.49
C GLU A 273 -42.24 -58.46 -19.08
N LYS A 274 -43.23 -57.81 -19.71
CA LYS A 274 -44.31 -58.50 -20.43
C LYS A 274 -43.76 -59.29 -21.62
N ASN A 275 -42.87 -58.69 -22.40
CA ASN A 275 -42.25 -59.36 -23.55
C ASN A 275 -41.38 -60.54 -23.10
N LEU A 276 -40.64 -60.41 -22.00
CA LEU A 276 -39.86 -61.50 -21.41
C LEU A 276 -40.74 -62.70 -21.03
N THR A 277 -41.88 -62.42 -20.41
CA THR A 277 -42.86 -63.45 -20.03
C THR A 277 -43.38 -64.18 -21.27
N LYS A 278 -43.76 -63.44 -22.32
CA LYS A 278 -44.20 -64.00 -23.61
C LYS A 278 -43.11 -64.81 -24.30
N ILE A 279 -41.88 -64.31 -24.33
CA ILE A 279 -40.72 -65.03 -24.89
C ILE A 279 -40.58 -66.37 -24.16
N SER A 280 -40.57 -66.37 -22.83
CA SER A 280 -40.49 -67.59 -22.02
C SER A 280 -41.61 -68.59 -22.35
N GLU A 281 -42.84 -68.13 -22.54
CA GLU A 281 -43.98 -68.96 -22.92
C GLU A 281 -43.84 -69.55 -24.34
N VAL A 282 -43.40 -68.75 -25.31
CA VAL A 282 -43.14 -69.21 -26.69
C VAL A 282 -42.06 -70.29 -26.71
N TYR A 283 -40.96 -70.09 -25.98
CA TYR A 283 -39.89 -71.10 -25.84
C TYR A 283 -40.38 -72.39 -25.18
N ARG A 284 -41.13 -72.29 -24.07
CA ARG A 284 -41.72 -73.47 -23.39
C ARG A 284 -42.68 -74.23 -24.29
N THR A 285 -43.55 -73.52 -25.01
CA THR A 285 -44.53 -74.11 -25.92
C THR A 285 -43.84 -74.83 -27.08
N PHE A 286 -42.82 -74.22 -27.67
CA PHE A 286 -42.06 -74.85 -28.74
C PHE A 286 -41.27 -76.07 -28.24
N SER A 287 -40.66 -76.00 -27.05
CA SER A 287 -40.01 -77.14 -26.40
C SER A 287 -40.97 -78.31 -26.22
N ARG A 288 -42.18 -78.07 -25.68
CA ARG A 288 -43.19 -79.11 -25.50
C ARG A 288 -43.59 -79.75 -26.84
N LYS A 289 -43.76 -78.94 -27.89
CA LYS A 289 -44.03 -79.43 -29.25
C LYS A 289 -42.88 -80.30 -29.79
N ILE A 290 -41.63 -79.97 -29.48
CA ILE A 290 -40.48 -80.82 -29.83
C ILE A 290 -40.57 -82.15 -29.07
N ASP A 291 -40.85 -82.13 -27.77
CA ASP A 291 -40.97 -83.36 -26.96
C ASP A 291 -42.10 -84.27 -27.47
N GLU A 292 -43.24 -83.68 -27.85
CA GLU A 292 -44.37 -84.40 -28.48
C GLU A 292 -43.94 -85.08 -29.79
N LEU A 293 -43.26 -84.36 -30.69
CA LEU A 293 -42.76 -84.93 -31.95
C LEU A 293 -41.70 -86.01 -31.74
N VAL A 294 -40.82 -85.84 -30.75
CA VAL A 294 -39.83 -86.86 -30.35
C VAL A 294 -40.52 -88.12 -29.83
N ASN A 295 -41.56 -87.98 -29.01
CA ASN A 295 -42.31 -89.12 -28.50
C ASN A 295 -43.08 -89.84 -29.61
N GLN A 296 -43.65 -89.11 -30.58
CA GLN A 296 -44.27 -89.70 -31.77
C GLN A 296 -43.26 -90.49 -32.61
N LEU A 297 -42.03 -90.00 -32.76
CA LEU A 297 -40.97 -90.74 -33.46
C LEU A 297 -40.57 -92.04 -32.78
N LYS A 298 -40.63 -92.10 -31.44
CA LYS A 298 -40.28 -93.32 -30.68
C LYS A 298 -41.29 -94.44 -30.85
N THR A 299 -42.54 -94.13 -31.23
CA THR A 299 -43.65 -95.10 -31.29
C THR A 299 -44.16 -95.37 -32.70
N ALA A 300 -43.64 -94.69 -33.73
CA ALA A 300 -44.16 -94.75 -35.10
C ALA A 300 -43.31 -95.59 -36.07
N ASP A 301 -43.96 -96.16 -37.09
CA ASP A 301 -43.32 -96.84 -38.22
C ASP A 301 -42.65 -95.86 -39.21
N SER A 302 -41.73 -96.34 -40.05
CA SER A 302 -40.90 -95.49 -40.93
C SER A 302 -41.69 -94.58 -41.90
N SER A 303 -42.96 -94.89 -42.18
CA SER A 303 -43.85 -94.10 -43.04
C SER A 303 -44.29 -92.77 -42.42
N ALA A 304 -44.24 -92.59 -41.10
CA ALA A 304 -44.64 -91.36 -40.40
C ALA A 304 -43.54 -90.30 -40.31
N LEU A 305 -42.31 -90.61 -40.73
CA LEU A 305 -41.15 -89.73 -40.59
C LEU A 305 -41.31 -88.40 -41.36
N ASN A 306 -41.87 -88.47 -42.57
CA ASN A 306 -42.02 -87.29 -43.43
C ASN A 306 -43.05 -86.30 -42.89
N SER A 307 -44.17 -86.79 -42.33
CA SER A 307 -45.21 -85.93 -41.74
C SER A 307 -44.71 -85.25 -40.46
N ILE A 308 -43.98 -85.97 -39.60
CA ILE A 308 -43.37 -85.41 -38.39
C ILE A 308 -42.33 -84.33 -38.75
N ARG A 309 -41.53 -84.55 -39.79
CA ARG A 309 -40.54 -83.57 -40.27
C ARG A 309 -41.22 -82.29 -40.79
N GLN A 310 -42.36 -82.43 -41.45
CA GLN A 310 -43.16 -81.28 -41.89
C GLN A 310 -43.74 -80.51 -40.70
N ALA A 311 -44.32 -81.21 -39.72
CA ALA A 311 -44.85 -80.59 -38.50
C ALA A 311 -43.77 -79.85 -37.69
N TYR A 312 -42.54 -80.37 -37.63
CA TYR A 312 -41.41 -79.66 -37.04
C TYR A 312 -41.10 -78.35 -37.79
N LYS A 313 -41.08 -78.38 -39.12
CA LYS A 313 -40.80 -77.20 -39.95
C LYS A 313 -41.87 -76.12 -39.73
N GLU A 314 -43.14 -76.51 -39.69
CA GLU A 314 -44.26 -75.61 -39.42
C GLU A 314 -44.17 -75.01 -38.01
N ASN A 315 -43.94 -75.84 -36.98
CA ASN A 315 -43.77 -75.36 -35.61
C ASN A 315 -42.55 -74.42 -35.45
N LYS A 316 -41.47 -74.69 -36.18
CA LYS A 316 -40.27 -73.84 -36.20
C LYS A 316 -40.54 -72.48 -36.85
N ASN A 317 -41.33 -72.45 -37.92
CA ASN A 317 -41.74 -71.20 -38.56
C ASN A 317 -42.59 -70.35 -37.60
N VAL A 318 -43.61 -70.94 -36.97
CA VAL A 318 -44.46 -70.27 -35.97
C VAL A 318 -43.64 -69.74 -34.79
N PHE A 319 -42.67 -70.52 -34.29
CA PHE A 319 -41.74 -70.07 -33.25
C PHE A 319 -40.93 -68.85 -33.70
N THR A 320 -40.38 -68.89 -34.91
CA THR A 320 -39.53 -67.82 -35.44
C THR A 320 -40.31 -66.53 -35.65
N GLU A 321 -41.54 -66.62 -36.13
CA GLU A 321 -42.46 -65.47 -36.27
C GLU A 321 -42.78 -64.85 -34.91
N ASN A 322 -43.22 -65.67 -33.94
CA ASN A 322 -43.59 -65.18 -32.60
C ASN A 322 -42.42 -64.52 -31.84
N ILE A 323 -41.18 -64.96 -32.07
CA ILE A 323 -39.99 -64.35 -31.44
C ILE A 323 -39.61 -63.03 -32.12
N ARG A 324 -39.79 -62.91 -33.44
CA ARG A 324 -39.40 -61.71 -34.20
C ARG A 324 -40.15 -60.46 -33.73
N ASP A 325 -41.39 -60.63 -33.29
CA ASP A 325 -42.27 -59.54 -32.85
C ASP A 325 -42.02 -59.09 -31.40
N LEU A 326 -41.25 -59.86 -30.62
CA LEU A 326 -40.97 -59.59 -29.22
C LEU A 326 -39.56 -58.98 -29.06
N LYS A 327 -39.44 -57.68 -29.34
CA LYS A 327 -38.20 -56.91 -29.08
C LYS A 327 -38.20 -56.29 -27.69
N VAL A 328 -37.01 -56.15 -27.11
CA VAL A 328 -36.78 -55.40 -25.86
C VAL A 328 -36.40 -53.96 -26.23
N PRO A 329 -37.15 -52.93 -25.83
CA PRO A 329 -36.83 -51.54 -26.10
C PRO A 329 -35.57 -51.07 -25.35
N ASP A 330 -34.77 -50.21 -25.97
CA ASP A 330 -33.62 -49.59 -25.31
C ASP A 330 -34.04 -48.52 -24.31
N LEU A 331 -33.44 -48.55 -23.12
CA LEU A 331 -33.63 -47.55 -22.06
C LEU A 331 -32.72 -46.36 -22.30
N ALA A 332 -33.26 -45.15 -22.11
CA ALA A 332 -32.47 -43.94 -22.22
C ALA A 332 -31.79 -43.61 -20.88
N THR A 333 -30.54 -43.20 -20.91
CA THR A 333 -29.78 -42.83 -19.71
C THR A 333 -30.23 -41.49 -19.14
N VAL A 334 -30.44 -41.45 -17.82
CA VAL A 334 -30.66 -40.20 -17.08
C VAL A 334 -29.31 -39.49 -16.94
N SER A 335 -29.24 -38.23 -17.31
CA SER A 335 -28.02 -37.44 -17.17
C SER A 335 -27.83 -37.02 -15.71
N GLU A 336 -26.62 -37.19 -15.17
CA GLU A 336 -26.26 -36.54 -13.92
C GLU A 336 -26.38 -35.02 -14.07
N PRO A 337 -26.85 -34.29 -13.03
CA PRO A 337 -26.85 -32.85 -13.03
C PRO A 337 -25.40 -32.36 -12.98
N ARG A 338 -24.71 -32.33 -14.13
CA ARG A 338 -23.51 -31.52 -14.28
C ARG A 338 -23.96 -30.08 -14.29
N LEU A 339 -23.50 -29.34 -13.28
CA LEU A 339 -23.52 -27.88 -13.27
C LEU A 339 -22.77 -27.42 -14.53
N SER A 340 -23.54 -27.06 -15.55
CA SER A 340 -23.01 -26.44 -16.75
C SER A 340 -22.37 -25.15 -16.30
N GLN A 341 -21.04 -25.10 -16.39
CA GLN A 341 -20.19 -23.98 -16.01
C GLN A 341 -20.12 -23.77 -14.50
N ARG A 342 -18.93 -24.07 -13.97
CA ARG A 342 -18.38 -23.45 -12.77
C ARG A 342 -18.73 -21.95 -12.89
N PRO A 343 -19.46 -21.34 -11.94
CA PRO A 343 -19.53 -19.89 -11.90
C PRO A 343 -18.08 -19.42 -11.98
N GLU A 344 -17.79 -18.52 -12.93
CA GLU A 344 -16.51 -17.81 -12.98
C GLU A 344 -16.10 -17.55 -11.54
N PRO A 345 -14.89 -17.98 -11.12
CA PRO A 345 -14.49 -17.86 -9.73
C PRO A 345 -14.80 -16.44 -9.32
N PHE A 346 -15.64 -16.32 -8.29
CA PHE A 346 -16.00 -15.07 -7.66
C PHE A 346 -14.70 -14.28 -7.56
N LYS A 347 -14.52 -13.28 -8.42
CA LYS A 347 -13.34 -12.43 -8.36
C LYS A 347 -13.55 -11.68 -7.06
N GLN A 348 -13.00 -12.23 -5.98
CA GLN A 348 -12.76 -11.48 -4.78
C GLN A 348 -12.02 -10.23 -5.26
N SER A 349 -12.72 -9.11 -5.20
CA SER A 349 -12.12 -7.80 -5.16
C SER A 349 -11.22 -7.80 -3.91
N GLY A 350 -10.00 -8.29 -4.10
CA GLY A 350 -8.90 -8.03 -3.18
C GLY A 350 -8.73 -6.51 -3.03
N PRO A 351 -8.16 -6.06 -1.91
CA PRO A 351 -8.21 -4.68 -1.47
C PRO A 351 -7.65 -3.76 -2.55
N TYR A 352 -8.49 -2.81 -2.96
CA TYR A 352 -8.21 -1.61 -3.74
C TYR A 352 -6.72 -1.35 -4.04
N LEU A 353 -6.18 -2.01 -5.06
CA LEU A 353 -5.05 -1.50 -5.82
C LEU A 353 -5.63 -0.64 -6.94
N GLN A 354 -5.73 0.64 -6.61
CA GLN A 354 -5.78 1.82 -7.48
C GLN A 354 -5.55 1.52 -8.97
N SER A 355 -6.60 1.15 -9.70
CA SER A 355 -6.62 1.18 -11.16
C SER A 355 -7.49 2.34 -11.60
N TYR A 356 -6.84 3.40 -12.08
CA TYR A 356 -7.48 4.55 -12.72
C TYR A 356 -8.45 4.12 -13.83
N PRO A 357 -9.53 4.88 -14.08
CA PRO A 357 -10.48 4.58 -15.13
C PRO A 357 -9.81 4.80 -16.49
N SER A 358 -9.60 3.72 -17.24
CA SER A 358 -9.30 3.83 -18.66
C SER A 358 -10.55 4.31 -19.37
N GLU A 359 -10.56 5.58 -19.75
CA GLU A 359 -11.49 6.12 -20.72
C GLU A 359 -11.51 5.24 -21.96
N ARG A 360 -12.70 4.74 -22.28
CA ARG A 360 -13.01 4.01 -23.50
C ARG A 360 -12.97 5.02 -24.66
N ARG A 361 -11.77 5.32 -25.16
CA ARG A 361 -11.59 6.06 -26.41
C ARG A 361 -11.73 5.14 -27.60
N GLU A 362 -12.61 5.57 -28.49
CA GLU A 362 -12.79 5.06 -29.85
C GLU A 362 -11.43 4.82 -30.53
N ARG A 363 -11.31 3.64 -31.12
CA ARG A 363 -10.24 3.30 -32.06
C ARG A 363 -10.29 4.27 -33.24
N THR A 364 -9.42 5.27 -33.20
CA THR A 364 -8.81 5.83 -34.39
C THR A 364 -7.35 5.43 -34.36
N ASP A 365 -6.87 4.86 -35.45
CA ASP A 365 -5.48 4.43 -35.64
C ASP A 365 -4.54 5.61 -35.35
N ARG A 366 -4.03 5.65 -34.12
CA ARG A 366 -2.93 6.52 -33.73
C ARG A 366 -1.69 5.66 -33.65
N PRO A 367 -0.57 6.09 -34.25
CA PRO A 367 0.69 5.37 -34.15
C PRO A 367 1.04 5.21 -32.67
N ASP A 368 1.27 3.96 -32.31
CA ASP A 368 1.53 3.47 -30.97
C ASP A 368 2.69 4.28 -30.34
N THR A 369 2.35 5.27 -29.51
CA THR A 369 3.30 6.25 -28.95
C THR A 369 4.40 5.57 -28.15
N PHE A 370 4.10 4.39 -27.59
CA PHE A 370 5.08 3.52 -26.95
C PHE A 370 6.13 3.00 -27.95
N LYS A 371 5.74 2.54 -29.14
CA LYS A 371 6.68 2.08 -30.17
C LYS A 371 7.54 3.24 -30.67
N MET A 372 6.96 4.43 -30.82
CA MET A 372 7.72 5.61 -31.22
C MET A 372 8.72 6.05 -30.13
N ALA A 373 8.31 6.04 -28.87
CA ALA A 373 9.19 6.34 -27.74
C ALA A 373 10.33 5.33 -27.62
N THR A 374 10.06 4.02 -27.77
CA THR A 374 11.09 2.98 -27.76
C THR A 374 12.06 3.14 -28.93
N PHE A 375 11.58 3.51 -30.12
CA PHE A 375 12.42 3.77 -31.29
C PHE A 375 13.34 5.00 -31.08
N VAL A 376 12.80 6.09 -30.53
CA VAL A 376 13.58 7.29 -30.22
C VAL A 376 14.63 7.00 -29.14
N LEU A 377 14.26 6.26 -28.10
CA LEU A 377 15.19 5.88 -27.02
C LEU A 377 16.31 4.96 -27.54
N SER A 378 15.98 4.03 -28.44
CA SER A 378 16.95 3.18 -29.14
C SER A 378 17.94 4.00 -29.97
N LEU A 379 17.47 5.01 -30.70
CA LEU A 379 18.32 5.91 -31.48
C LEU A 379 19.25 6.74 -30.60
N LEU A 380 18.75 7.27 -29.48
CA LEU A 380 19.55 8.01 -28.50
C LEU A 380 20.63 7.12 -27.87
N LEU A 381 20.29 5.87 -27.54
CA LEU A 381 21.25 4.91 -27.00
C LEU A 381 22.35 4.59 -28.03
N ALA A 382 21.97 4.35 -29.28
CA ALA A 382 22.94 4.10 -30.35
C ALA A 382 23.87 5.31 -30.58
N ALA A 383 23.32 6.53 -30.54
CA ALA A 383 24.11 7.76 -30.65
C ALA A 383 25.06 7.96 -29.45
N ALA A 384 24.62 7.64 -28.23
CA ALA A 384 25.46 7.71 -27.03
C ALA A 384 26.62 6.71 -27.09
N ILE A 385 26.36 5.47 -27.55
CA ILE A 385 27.39 4.46 -27.74
C ILE A 385 28.38 4.91 -28.82
N ALA A 386 27.90 5.42 -29.95
CA ALA A 386 28.76 5.94 -31.01
C ALA A 386 29.62 7.13 -30.52
N GLY A 387 29.05 8.03 -29.72
CA GLY A 387 29.77 9.14 -29.10
C GLY A 387 30.85 8.68 -28.13
N LEU A 388 30.57 7.69 -27.29
CA LEU A 388 31.56 7.08 -26.39
C LEU A 388 32.70 6.40 -27.16
N VAL A 389 32.37 5.68 -28.23
CA VAL A 389 33.37 5.05 -29.11
C VAL A 389 34.24 6.10 -29.80
N TRP A 390 33.66 7.20 -30.27
CA TRP A 390 34.41 8.32 -30.85
C TRP A 390 35.38 8.95 -29.84
N LEU A 391 34.90 9.18 -28.61
CA LEU A 391 35.69 9.81 -27.54
C LEU A 391 36.83 8.90 -27.06
N TYR A 392 36.65 7.58 -27.13
CA TYR A 392 37.71 6.60 -26.83
C TYR A 392 38.74 6.46 -27.94
N LEU A 393 38.34 6.60 -29.21
CA LEU A 393 39.23 6.43 -30.36
C LEU A 393 40.01 7.69 -30.71
N TYR A 394 39.51 8.88 -30.34
CA TYR A 394 40.15 10.16 -30.60
C TYR A 394 40.38 10.98 -29.31
N PRO A 395 41.28 10.55 -28.40
CA PRO A 395 41.67 11.37 -27.27
C PRO A 395 42.38 12.64 -27.78
N GLU A 396 41.83 13.80 -27.46
CA GLU A 396 42.47 15.09 -27.74
C GLU A 396 43.86 15.16 -27.09
N LYS A 397 44.84 15.56 -27.89
CA LYS A 397 46.19 15.86 -27.42
C LYS A 397 46.11 17.10 -26.51
N LYS A 398 46.27 16.90 -25.21
CA LYS A 398 46.41 18.00 -24.24
C LYS A 398 47.66 18.81 -24.55
N VAL A 399 47.48 20.06 -24.95
CA VAL A 399 48.54 21.07 -24.98
C VAL A 399 48.74 21.54 -23.53
N VAL A 400 49.93 21.31 -22.99
CA VAL A 400 50.34 21.76 -21.65
C VAL A 400 50.74 23.23 -21.75
N GLN A 401 50.01 24.12 -21.07
CA GLN A 401 50.47 25.48 -20.79
C GLN A 401 51.33 25.47 -19.52
N VAL A 402 52.58 25.89 -19.66
CA VAL A 402 53.55 26.08 -18.58
C VAL A 402 53.31 27.46 -17.95
N TYR A 403 53.13 27.51 -16.62
CA TYR A 403 53.12 28.75 -15.86
C TYR A 403 54.56 29.21 -15.59
N SER A 404 54.86 30.49 -15.85
CA SER A 404 56.11 31.17 -15.45
C SER A 404 55.94 31.83 -14.08
N THR A 405 56.79 31.44 -13.13
CA THR A 405 56.99 32.07 -11.81
C THR A 405 57.86 33.33 -11.96
N GLN A 406 57.45 34.47 -11.39
CA GLN A 406 58.33 35.61 -11.14
C GLN A 406 58.67 35.67 -9.65
N GLN A 407 59.96 35.61 -9.34
CA GLN A 407 60.58 36.06 -8.10
C GLN A 407 60.69 37.59 -8.14
N ASP A 408 60.51 38.23 -6.98
CA ASP A 408 61.18 39.50 -6.67
C ASP A 408 61.75 39.42 -5.25
N ASP A 409 63.07 39.64 -5.19
CA ASP A 409 63.92 39.76 -4.00
C ASP A 409 63.88 41.19 -3.43
N ASN A 410 64.03 41.34 -2.11
CA ASN A 410 64.91 42.34 -1.45
C ASN A 410 64.95 42.20 0.10
N ASN A 411 66.02 41.56 0.62
CA ASN A 411 67.02 42.02 1.63
C ASN A 411 66.64 43.19 2.60
N THR A 412 66.95 43.28 3.92
CA THR A 412 67.99 42.71 4.84
C THR A 412 67.64 43.06 6.34
N PRO A 413 68.48 42.86 7.42
CA PRO A 413 68.07 42.18 8.68
C PRO A 413 68.17 43.02 9.98
N GLN A 414 67.68 42.51 11.12
CA GLN A 414 68.18 42.89 12.46
C GLN A 414 67.86 41.86 13.56
N GLN A 415 68.69 41.89 14.60
CA GLN A 415 69.04 40.86 15.60
C GLN A 415 68.00 40.54 16.70
N GLU A 416 68.14 39.33 17.27
CA GLU A 416 67.55 38.77 18.51
C GLU A 416 67.81 39.64 19.77
N PRO A 417 67.05 39.43 20.87
CA PRO A 417 67.52 38.48 21.89
C PRO A 417 66.45 37.55 22.50
N ILE A 418 66.99 36.40 22.91
CA ILE A 418 66.43 35.25 23.65
C ILE A 418 66.09 35.59 25.10
N VAL A 419 64.96 35.09 25.64
CA VAL A 419 64.70 34.70 27.05
C VAL A 419 63.48 33.74 27.02
N GLU A 420 63.32 32.61 27.74
CA GLU A 420 64.12 31.65 28.50
C GLU A 420 63.11 30.61 29.06
N LYS A 421 63.36 29.29 28.87
CA LYS A 421 63.00 28.11 29.71
C LYS A 421 61.51 27.87 30.11
N GLN A 422 61.00 26.64 30.32
CA GLN A 422 61.58 25.31 30.48
C GLN A 422 60.49 24.23 30.31
N THR A 423 60.88 23.12 29.67
CA THR A 423 60.55 21.69 29.92
C THR A 423 59.31 21.29 30.74
N VAL A 424 58.59 20.26 30.28
CA VAL A 424 58.66 18.88 30.85
C VAL A 424 57.82 17.89 30.01
N ASP A 425 58.48 16.78 29.67
CA ASP A 425 58.03 15.41 29.38
C ASP A 425 56.56 15.08 29.13
N THR A 426 56.28 14.38 28.02
CA THR A 426 55.64 13.04 28.08
C THR A 426 55.77 12.25 26.76
N ILE A 427 56.37 11.06 26.85
CA ILE A 427 56.06 9.84 26.07
C ILE A 427 55.55 8.86 27.17
N PRO A 428 54.45 8.08 27.02
CA PRO A 428 54.36 7.07 25.97
C PRO A 428 52.98 6.78 25.35
N ALA A 429 53.07 6.18 24.16
CA ALA A 429 52.02 5.48 23.45
C ALA A 429 51.27 4.49 24.37
N LEU A 430 49.94 4.62 24.39
CA LEU A 430 49.06 3.60 24.93
C LEU A 430 48.78 2.55 23.86
N GLN A 431 49.30 1.36 24.12
CA GLN A 431 48.98 0.11 23.46
C GLN A 431 47.49 -0.19 23.57
N ALA A 432 46.89 -0.62 22.47
CA ALA A 432 45.56 -1.21 22.44
C ALA A 432 45.56 -2.52 23.25
N LYS A 433 44.70 -2.61 24.27
CA LYS A 433 44.41 -3.87 24.96
C LYS A 433 43.39 -4.69 24.17
N SER A 434 43.66 -5.98 24.10
CA SER A 434 42.86 -7.05 23.50
C SER A 434 41.51 -7.23 24.22
N ASN A 435 40.45 -7.54 23.46
CA ASN A 435 39.08 -7.81 23.92
C ASN A 435 38.90 -9.11 24.74
N GLY A 436 39.94 -9.57 25.47
CA GLY A 436 39.92 -10.84 26.20
C GLY A 436 39.61 -10.76 27.70
N ASP A 437 39.69 -9.57 28.32
CA ASP A 437 39.70 -9.46 29.80
C ASP A 437 38.41 -8.88 30.41
N ILE A 438 37.39 -8.55 29.61
CA ILE A 438 36.11 -7.98 30.10
C ILE A 438 35.13 -9.09 30.55
N GLU A 439 35.24 -10.31 30.05
CA GLU A 439 34.35 -11.42 30.43
C GLU A 439 34.65 -12.01 31.82
N THR A 440 35.87 -11.83 32.36
CA THR A 440 36.25 -12.33 33.68
C THR A 440 35.97 -11.37 34.85
N GLN A 441 35.69 -10.09 34.58
CA GLN A 441 35.28 -9.14 35.64
C GLN A 441 33.77 -9.11 35.86
N ILE A 442 32.97 -9.33 34.82
CA ILE A 442 31.49 -9.37 34.94
C ILE A 442 31.01 -10.63 35.68
N LYS A 443 31.76 -11.75 35.58
CA LYS A 443 31.39 -13.01 36.25
C LYS A 443 31.63 -12.99 37.77
N ASN A 444 32.61 -12.23 38.25
CA ASN A 444 32.93 -12.14 39.68
C ASN A 444 32.06 -11.12 40.45
N GLU A 445 31.43 -10.15 39.76
CA GLU A 445 30.46 -9.23 40.39
C GLU A 445 29.03 -9.81 40.51
N ILE A 446 28.70 -10.82 39.70
CA ILE A 446 27.39 -11.50 39.76
C ILE A 446 27.36 -12.53 40.91
N ASP A 447 28.47 -13.22 41.19
CA ASP A 447 28.55 -14.18 42.30
C ASP A 447 28.73 -13.54 43.69
N ALA A 448 29.10 -12.24 43.76
CA ALA A 448 29.20 -11.50 45.02
C ALA A 448 27.87 -10.87 45.48
N LYS A 449 26.81 -10.89 44.66
CA LYS A 449 25.46 -10.39 44.99
C LYS A 449 24.42 -11.49 45.25
N SER A 450 24.85 -12.75 45.29
CA SER A 450 23.97 -13.92 45.54
C SER A 450 24.35 -14.72 46.80
N LYS A 451 24.94 -14.09 47.81
CA LYS A 451 25.12 -14.66 49.16
C LYS A 451 24.60 -13.74 50.25
#